data_AF-A0A962PT32-F1
#
_entry.id   AF-A0A962PT32-F1
#
_cell.length_a   1.000
_cell.length_b   1.000
_cell.length_c   1.000
_cell.angle_alpha   90.00
_cell.angle_beta   90.00
_cell.angle_gamma   90.00
#
_symmetry.space_group_name_H-M   'P 1'
#
loop_
_entity.id
_entity.type
_entity.pdbx_description
1 polymer ?
#
loop_
_entity_poly.entity_id
_entity_poly.type
_entity_poly.pdbx_seq_one_letter_code
_entity_poly.pdbx_strand_id
1 'polypeptide(L)'
;DEIEFEPGSIALAPPEAEKVAKLAEALSMRPALALRVPGVVATDADRHALQASRVNAEVEVEIAARGGISKEQLFTEARRDAMEALFTRRFPDESLDGLRAGFVTTTDAGESRFDEPAYVEMMRQRLIEAEAVSNDDLDALARGRASSIIDAVTADTRIDASRVSAGEIGEPARLNEAGWVPLKLEVEASRQAN
;
A
#
# COMPACT_ATOMS: atom_id res chain seq x y z
N ASP A 1 16.08 -3.96 16.61
CA ASP A 1 15.49 -2.83 15.87
C ASP A 1 14.51 -3.34 14.85
N GLU A 2 13.43 -2.60 14.68
CA GLU A 2 12.35 -2.87 13.73
C GLU A 2 12.32 -1.75 12.70
N ILE A 3 12.05 -2.13 11.46
CA ILE A 3 11.81 -1.21 10.35
C ILE A 3 10.33 -1.29 10.03
N GLU A 4 9.67 -0.14 10.02
CA GLU A 4 8.22 -0.08 9.90
C GLU A 4 7.80 0.30 8.47
N PHE A 5 6.70 -0.27 7.99
CA PHE A 5 6.16 0.05 6.66
C PHE A 5 4.70 0.46 6.75
N GLU A 6 4.30 1.42 5.91
CA GLU A 6 2.88 1.63 5.66
C GLU A 6 2.26 0.38 5.01
N PRO A 7 0.99 0.06 5.32
CA PRO A 7 0.28 -1.03 4.66
C PRO A 7 0.29 -0.89 3.14
N GLY A 8 0.55 -1.98 2.43
CA GLY A 8 0.61 -2.02 0.96
C GLY A 8 1.83 -1.34 0.33
N SER A 9 2.76 -0.80 1.12
CA SER A 9 3.94 -0.08 0.65
C SER A 9 5.25 -0.84 0.88
N ILE A 10 6.17 -0.68 -0.07
CA ILE A 10 7.59 -1.09 0.04
C ILE A 10 8.50 0.10 0.34
N ALA A 11 7.98 1.32 0.31
CA ALA A 11 8.79 2.51 0.47
C ALA A 11 9.22 2.68 1.93
N LEU A 12 10.50 2.93 2.15
CA LEU A 12 11.02 3.35 3.45
C LEU A 12 10.65 4.81 3.67
N ALA A 13 9.81 5.08 4.66
CA ALA A 13 9.55 6.44 5.10
C ALA A 13 10.86 7.09 5.60
N PRO A 14 10.98 8.43 5.59
CA PRO A 14 12.23 9.11 5.96
C PRO A 14 12.81 8.68 7.33
N PRO A 15 12.00 8.52 8.40
CA PRO A 15 12.52 8.03 9.68
C PRO A 15 13.09 6.61 9.61
N GLU A 16 12.47 5.75 8.80
CA GLU A 16 12.88 4.35 8.63
C GLU A 16 14.14 4.23 7.79
N ALA A 17 14.28 5.07 6.75
CA ALA A 17 15.52 5.18 5.98
C ALA A 17 16.70 5.62 6.87
N GLU A 18 16.49 6.55 7.81
CA GLU A 18 17.51 6.93 8.79
C GLU A 18 17.88 5.79 9.74
N LYS A 19 16.90 4.98 10.20
CA LYS A 19 17.18 3.79 11.01
C LYS A 19 18.03 2.78 10.22
N VAL A 20 17.70 2.54 8.96
CA VAL A 20 18.47 1.64 8.08
C VAL A 20 19.89 2.17 7.86
N ALA A 21 20.09 3.48 7.69
CA ALA A 21 21.42 4.07 7.57
C ALA A 21 22.27 3.87 8.84
N LYS A 22 21.68 4.06 10.03
CA LYS A 22 22.37 3.78 11.31
C LYS A 22 22.70 2.29 11.48
N LEU A 23 21.82 1.41 11.02
CA LEU A 23 22.10 -0.03 10.99
C LEU A 23 23.29 -0.35 10.08
N ALA A 24 23.36 0.25 8.89
CA ALA A 24 24.49 0.08 7.98
C ALA A 24 25.80 0.56 8.62
N GLU A 25 25.81 1.72 9.28
CA GLU A 25 26.97 2.21 10.03
C GLU A 25 27.40 1.23 11.13
N ALA A 26 26.45 0.72 11.93
CA ALA A 26 26.75 -0.27 12.96
C ALA A 26 27.30 -1.59 12.38
N LEU A 27 26.76 -2.03 11.23
CA LEU A 27 27.21 -3.23 10.54
C LEU A 27 28.62 -3.06 9.94
N SER A 28 28.99 -1.85 9.51
CA SER A 28 30.34 -1.55 8.99
C SER A 28 31.39 -1.63 10.10
N MET A 29 31.02 -1.26 11.33
CA MET A 29 31.88 -1.37 12.52
C MET A 29 32.03 -2.81 13.04
N ARG A 30 31.17 -3.75 12.59
CA ARG A 30 31.11 -5.13 13.09
C ARG A 30 31.24 -6.15 11.95
N PRO A 31 32.43 -6.28 11.32
CA PRO A 31 32.63 -7.12 10.13
C PRO A 31 32.34 -8.62 10.34
N ALA A 32 32.32 -9.07 11.59
CA ALA A 32 31.97 -10.44 11.97
C ALA A 32 30.44 -10.74 11.95
N LEU A 33 29.59 -9.73 11.69
CA LEU A 33 28.13 -9.90 11.64
C LEU A 33 27.60 -9.85 10.20
N ALA A 34 26.48 -10.51 9.96
CA ALA A 34 25.69 -10.42 8.73
C ALA A 34 24.24 -10.08 9.07
N LEU A 35 23.54 -9.46 8.13
CA LEU A 35 22.14 -9.07 8.24
C LEU A 35 21.29 -9.96 7.32
N ARG A 36 20.28 -10.58 7.91
CA ARG A 36 19.22 -11.30 7.22
C ARG A 36 17.93 -10.49 7.35
N VAL A 37 17.29 -10.19 6.22
CA VAL A 37 16.09 -9.37 6.16
C VAL A 37 14.91 -10.26 5.77
N PRO A 38 14.09 -10.72 6.73
CA PRO A 38 12.91 -11.51 6.41
C PRO A 38 11.86 -10.68 5.68
N GLY A 39 10.96 -11.34 4.95
CA GLY A 39 9.76 -10.71 4.42
C GLY A 39 8.68 -10.58 5.52
N VAL A 40 7.86 -9.52 5.48
CA VAL A 40 6.74 -9.37 6.41
C VAL A 40 5.52 -8.76 5.73
N VAL A 41 4.34 -9.22 6.15
CA VAL A 41 3.04 -8.61 5.84
C VAL A 41 2.15 -8.55 7.07
N ALA A 42 1.23 -7.59 7.09
CA ALA A 42 0.03 -7.61 7.91
C ALA A 42 -1.14 -7.98 6.99
N THR A 43 -1.50 -9.26 6.92
CA THR A 43 -2.35 -9.86 5.88
C THR A 43 -3.57 -9.01 5.49
N ASP A 44 -4.40 -8.63 6.46
CA ASP A 44 -5.66 -7.91 6.17
C ASP A 44 -5.41 -6.45 5.80
N ALA A 45 -4.52 -5.77 6.53
CA ALA A 45 -4.21 -4.36 6.31
C ALA A 45 -3.50 -4.14 4.96
N ASP A 46 -2.53 -4.99 4.65
CA ASP A 46 -1.81 -4.96 3.37
C ASP A 46 -2.74 -5.32 2.22
N ARG A 47 -3.61 -6.32 2.38
CA ARG A 47 -4.59 -6.68 1.34
C ARG A 47 -5.51 -5.51 1.04
N HIS A 48 -6.09 -4.91 2.07
CA HIS A 48 -6.98 -3.76 1.91
C HIS A 48 -6.26 -2.56 1.28
N ALA A 49 -5.02 -2.27 1.67
CA ALA A 49 -4.23 -1.19 1.10
C ALA A 49 -3.89 -1.44 -0.38
N LEU A 50 -3.56 -2.69 -0.76
CA LEU A 50 -3.31 -3.07 -2.14
C LEU A 50 -4.59 -2.98 -2.99
N GLN A 51 -5.73 -3.43 -2.46
CA GLN A 51 -7.04 -3.28 -3.10
C GLN A 51 -7.36 -1.80 -3.36
N ALA A 52 -7.20 -0.96 -2.34
CA ALA A 52 -7.40 0.48 -2.44
C ALA A 52 -6.49 1.14 -3.48
N SER A 53 -5.21 0.75 -3.50
CA SER A 53 -4.22 1.27 -4.45
C SER A 53 -4.56 0.89 -5.90
N ARG A 54 -4.95 -0.37 -6.15
CA ARG A 54 -5.36 -0.86 -7.48
C ARG A 54 -6.61 -0.14 -7.99
N VAL A 55 -7.65 -0.02 -7.16
CA VAL A 55 -8.86 0.74 -7.51
C VAL A 55 -8.53 2.20 -7.80
N ASN A 56 -7.68 2.83 -6.97
CA ASN A 56 -7.27 4.21 -7.23
C ASN A 56 -6.55 4.35 -8.57
N ALA A 57 -5.63 3.42 -8.90
CA ALA A 57 -4.95 3.43 -10.18
C ALA A 57 -5.91 3.25 -11.36
N GLU A 58 -6.91 2.36 -11.26
CA GLU A 58 -7.96 2.22 -12.29
C GLU A 58 -8.76 3.52 -12.46
N VAL A 59 -9.12 4.20 -11.37
CA VAL A 59 -9.82 5.49 -11.44
C VAL A 59 -8.97 6.54 -12.16
N GLU A 60 -7.67 6.64 -11.86
CA GLU A 60 -6.79 7.60 -12.55
C GLU A 60 -6.65 7.26 -14.05
N VAL A 61 -6.62 5.98 -14.42
CA VAL A 61 -6.61 5.55 -15.84
C VAL A 61 -7.91 5.96 -16.54
N GLU A 62 -9.07 5.73 -15.92
CA GLU A 62 -10.38 6.14 -16.46
C GLU A 62 -10.51 7.65 -16.62
N ILE A 63 -9.99 8.43 -15.66
CA ILE A 63 -9.93 9.90 -15.77
C ILE A 63 -9.04 10.31 -16.94
N ALA A 64 -7.84 9.72 -17.06
CA ALA A 64 -6.90 10.05 -18.13
C ALA A 64 -7.45 9.71 -19.53
N ALA A 65 -8.16 8.59 -19.66
CA ALA A 65 -8.76 8.15 -20.93
C ALA A 65 -9.83 9.11 -21.47
N ARG A 66 -10.45 9.92 -20.61
CA ARG A 66 -11.49 10.90 -20.99
C ARG A 66 -10.93 12.21 -21.57
N GLY A 67 -9.61 12.34 -21.64
CA GLY A 67 -8.93 13.55 -22.09
C GLY A 67 -8.83 14.56 -20.94
N GLY A 68 -7.58 14.84 -20.50
CA GLY A 68 -7.29 15.69 -19.34
C GLY A 68 -8.11 16.98 -19.34
N ILE A 69 -9.02 17.10 -18.38
CA ILE A 69 -9.94 18.22 -18.24
C ILE A 69 -9.13 19.48 -17.88
N SER A 70 -9.47 20.61 -18.51
CA SER A 70 -8.83 21.90 -18.21
C SER A 70 -9.07 22.34 -16.76
N LYS A 71 -8.09 23.05 -16.21
CA LYS A 71 -7.70 23.24 -14.81
C LYS A 71 -8.73 23.65 -13.75
N GLU A 72 -10.01 23.83 -14.06
CA GLU A 72 -11.00 24.27 -13.08
C GLU A 72 -12.33 23.48 -13.12
N GLN A 73 -12.56 22.60 -14.11
CA GLN A 73 -13.72 21.67 -14.11
C GLN A 73 -13.38 20.37 -13.37
N LEU A 74 -13.26 20.56 -12.04
CA LEU A 74 -13.62 19.65 -10.97
C LEU A 74 -13.12 18.20 -11.05
N PHE A 75 -11.93 17.97 -10.49
CA PHE A 75 -11.43 16.65 -10.09
C PHE A 75 -12.52 15.76 -9.42
N THR A 76 -13.48 16.34 -8.70
CA THR A 76 -14.56 15.61 -8.03
C THR A 76 -15.56 14.97 -8.99
N GLU A 77 -16.04 15.70 -10.00
CA GLU A 77 -17.02 15.17 -10.96
C GLU A 77 -16.38 14.13 -11.88
N ALA A 78 -15.18 14.41 -12.38
CA ALA A 78 -14.42 13.47 -13.20
C ALA A 78 -14.13 12.15 -12.46
N ARG A 79 -13.79 12.25 -11.17
CA ARG A 79 -13.56 11.10 -10.31
C ARG A 79 -14.84 10.32 -10.04
N ARG A 80 -15.97 10.99 -9.77
CA ARG A 80 -17.27 10.32 -9.65
C ARG A 80 -17.60 9.55 -10.92
N ASP A 81 -17.55 10.21 -12.08
CA ASP A 81 -17.95 9.58 -13.33
C ASP A 81 -17.02 8.42 -13.73
N ALA A 82 -15.74 8.49 -13.37
CA ALA A 82 -14.79 7.38 -13.48
C ALA A 82 -15.18 6.21 -12.57
N MET A 83 -15.50 6.49 -11.31
CA MET A 83 -15.95 5.47 -10.35
C MET A 83 -17.27 4.82 -10.76
N GLU A 84 -18.24 5.58 -11.28
CA GLU A 84 -19.49 5.04 -11.82
C GLU A 84 -19.28 4.12 -13.03
N ALA A 85 -18.35 4.47 -13.92
CA ALA A 85 -17.98 3.62 -15.05
C ALA A 85 -17.32 2.31 -14.61
N LEU A 86 -16.37 2.39 -13.67
CA LEU A 86 -15.77 1.20 -13.06
C LEU A 86 -16.81 0.34 -12.36
N PHE A 87 -17.72 0.97 -11.61
CA PHE A 87 -18.77 0.29 -10.88
C PHE A 87 -19.70 -0.47 -11.83
N THR A 88 -20.18 0.17 -12.90
CA THR A 88 -21.06 -0.46 -13.90
C THR A 88 -20.36 -1.62 -14.60
N ARG A 89 -19.05 -1.51 -14.88
CA ARG A 89 -18.26 -2.59 -15.47
C ARG A 89 -18.12 -3.78 -14.53
N ARG A 90 -18.01 -3.54 -13.23
CA ARG A 90 -17.79 -4.57 -12.19
C ARG A 90 -19.08 -5.22 -11.69
N PHE A 91 -20.16 -4.45 -11.65
CA PHE A 91 -21.47 -4.82 -11.12
C PHE A 91 -22.57 -4.53 -12.17
N PRO A 92 -22.57 -5.25 -13.31
CA PRO A 92 -23.47 -4.94 -14.43
C PRO A 92 -24.96 -5.14 -14.12
N ASP A 93 -25.28 -5.92 -13.08
CA ASP A 93 -26.65 -6.20 -12.65
C ASP A 93 -27.21 -5.10 -11.71
N GLU A 94 -26.39 -4.12 -11.32
CA GLU A 94 -26.77 -3.07 -10.39
C GLU A 94 -27.02 -1.73 -11.09
N SER A 95 -28.17 -1.12 -10.80
CA SER A 95 -28.54 0.18 -11.37
C SER A 95 -27.94 1.33 -10.57
N LEU A 96 -27.13 2.17 -11.23
CA LEU A 96 -26.62 3.42 -10.64
C LEU A 96 -27.76 4.34 -10.18
N ASP A 97 -28.86 4.45 -10.94
CA ASP A 97 -30.02 5.26 -10.54
C ASP A 97 -30.66 4.75 -9.24
N GLY A 98 -30.77 3.42 -9.10
CA GLY A 98 -31.28 2.78 -7.90
C GLY A 98 -30.37 3.01 -6.69
N LEU A 99 -29.05 2.90 -6.89
CA LEU A 99 -28.06 3.20 -5.85
C LEU A 99 -28.12 4.68 -5.45
N ARG A 100 -28.12 5.59 -6.43
CA ARG A 100 -28.18 7.04 -6.23
C ARG A 100 -29.43 7.46 -5.46
N ALA A 101 -30.58 6.85 -5.72
CA ALA A 101 -31.82 7.12 -5.01
C ALA A 101 -31.70 6.85 -3.49
N GLY A 102 -30.87 5.88 -3.08
CA GLY A 102 -30.58 5.60 -1.67
C GLY A 102 -29.82 6.71 -0.93
N PHE A 103 -29.21 7.65 -1.67
CA PHE A 103 -28.47 8.79 -1.12
C PHE A 103 -29.19 10.13 -1.31
N VAL A 104 -30.47 10.10 -1.69
CA VAL A 104 -31.32 11.30 -1.72
C VAL A 104 -32.15 11.35 -0.46
N THR A 105 -31.96 12.38 0.37
CA THR A 105 -32.77 12.64 1.56
C THR A 105 -33.72 13.81 1.31
N THR A 106 -34.92 13.76 1.88
CA THR A 106 -35.86 14.88 1.85
C THR A 106 -35.76 15.62 3.18
N THR A 107 -35.52 16.92 3.13
CA THR A 107 -35.48 17.77 4.32
C THR A 107 -36.89 18.02 4.86
N ASP A 108 -37.00 18.50 6.10
CA ASP A 108 -38.28 18.88 6.71
C ASP A 108 -39.03 19.97 5.92
N ALA A 109 -38.31 20.73 5.09
CA ALA A 109 -38.87 21.74 4.18
C ALA A 109 -39.39 21.14 2.85
N GLY A 110 -39.30 19.82 2.66
CA GLY A 110 -39.69 19.14 1.43
C GLY A 110 -38.66 19.20 0.30
N GLU A 111 -37.45 19.69 0.56
CA GLU A 111 -36.39 19.78 -0.44
C GLU A 111 -35.60 18.47 -0.52
N SER A 112 -35.35 17.99 -1.74
CA SER A 112 -34.48 16.82 -1.96
C SER A 112 -33.01 17.23 -1.98
N ARG A 113 -32.19 16.55 -1.18
CA ARG A 113 -30.74 16.73 -1.13
C ARG A 113 -30.04 15.41 -1.43
N PHE A 114 -29.14 15.44 -2.40
CA PHE A 114 -28.26 14.32 -2.73
C PHE A 114 -26.98 14.38 -1.90
N ASP A 115 -26.67 13.30 -1.19
CA ASP A 115 -25.42 13.12 -0.45
C ASP A 115 -24.36 12.48 -1.36
N GLU A 116 -23.80 13.31 -2.24
CA GLU A 116 -22.77 12.90 -3.19
C GLU A 116 -21.51 12.31 -2.53
N PRO A 117 -20.95 12.89 -1.44
CA PRO A 117 -19.81 12.30 -0.74
C PRO A 117 -20.09 10.88 -0.23
N ALA A 118 -21.26 10.63 0.38
CA ALA A 118 -21.61 9.31 0.87
C ALA A 118 -21.81 8.29 -0.26
N TYR A 119 -22.40 8.73 -1.38
CA TYR A 119 -22.57 7.89 -2.58
C TYR A 119 -21.22 7.48 -3.19
N VAL A 120 -20.30 8.44 -3.36
CA VAL A 120 -18.96 8.18 -3.88
C VAL A 120 -18.15 7.27 -2.94
N GLU A 121 -18.23 7.49 -1.63
CA GLU A 121 -17.54 6.65 -0.64
C GLU A 121 -18.09 5.22 -0.64
N MET A 122 -19.41 5.02 -0.74
CA MET A 122 -20.00 3.70 -0.87
C MET A 122 -19.47 2.97 -2.12
N MET A 123 -19.48 3.62 -3.29
CA MET A 123 -18.94 3.01 -4.51
C MET A 123 -17.46 2.67 -4.37
N ARG A 124 -16.68 3.56 -3.74
CA ARG A 124 -15.25 3.31 -3.47
C ARG A 124 -15.05 2.04 -2.67
N GLN A 125 -15.77 1.90 -1.55
CA GLN A 125 -15.65 0.74 -0.66
C GLN A 125 -16.02 -0.55 -1.39
N ARG A 126 -17.11 -0.55 -2.14
CA ARG A 126 -17.53 -1.74 -2.90
C ARG A 126 -16.55 -2.14 -4.00
N LEU A 127 -15.95 -1.17 -4.69
CA LEU A 127 -14.90 -1.45 -5.67
C LEU A 127 -13.66 -2.06 -5.00
N ILE A 128 -13.26 -1.55 -3.83
CA ILE A 128 -12.12 -2.05 -3.04
C ILE A 128 -12.38 -3.47 -2.53
N GLU A 129 -13.53 -3.71 -1.93
CA GLU A 129 -13.91 -5.03 -1.43
C GLU A 129 -13.95 -6.09 -2.54
N ALA A 130 -14.36 -5.70 -3.74
CA ALA A 130 -14.38 -6.58 -4.90
C ALA A 130 -12.99 -6.76 -5.55
N GLU A 131 -11.99 -5.93 -5.20
CA GLU A 131 -10.66 -5.97 -5.80
C GLU A 131 -9.90 -7.25 -5.42
N ALA A 132 -9.42 -7.96 -6.43
CA ALA A 132 -8.74 -9.22 -6.21
C ALA A 132 -7.28 -8.94 -5.84
N VAL A 133 -6.91 -9.30 -4.61
CA VAL A 133 -5.51 -9.38 -4.17
C VAL A 133 -5.28 -10.81 -3.73
N SER A 134 -4.30 -11.46 -4.33
CA SER A 134 -3.94 -12.86 -4.07
C SER A 134 -2.98 -12.98 -2.88
N ASN A 135 -2.60 -14.20 -2.50
CA ASN A 135 -1.51 -14.41 -1.55
C ASN A 135 -0.14 -14.15 -2.21
N ASP A 136 -0.01 -14.42 -3.51
CA ASP A 136 1.22 -14.14 -4.26
C ASP A 136 1.53 -12.64 -4.29
N ASP A 137 0.49 -11.79 -4.34
CA ASP A 137 0.62 -10.34 -4.22
C ASP A 137 1.18 -9.91 -2.86
N LEU A 138 0.72 -10.54 -1.78
CA LEU A 138 1.22 -10.27 -0.42
C LEU A 138 2.67 -10.77 -0.26
N ASP A 139 2.97 -11.93 -0.81
CA ASP A 139 4.32 -12.47 -0.82
C ASP A 139 5.29 -11.57 -1.61
N ALA A 140 4.82 -11.01 -2.73
CA ALA A 140 5.58 -10.02 -3.50
C ALA A 140 5.81 -8.74 -2.69
N LEU A 141 4.81 -8.27 -1.93
CA LEU A 141 4.96 -7.13 -1.03
C LEU A 141 6.00 -7.38 0.08
N ALA A 142 5.93 -8.55 0.75
CA ALA A 142 6.90 -8.96 1.76
C ALA A 142 8.33 -8.97 1.21
N ARG A 143 8.53 -9.60 0.04
CA ARG A 143 9.85 -9.62 -0.63
C ARG A 143 10.31 -8.23 -1.05
N GLY A 144 9.39 -7.39 -1.54
CA GLY A 144 9.68 -6.01 -1.92
C GLY A 144 10.18 -5.18 -0.74
N ARG A 145 9.54 -5.28 0.43
CA ARG A 145 10.00 -4.63 1.67
C ARG A 145 11.40 -5.07 2.08
N ALA A 146 11.67 -6.38 2.03
CA ALA A 146 13.00 -6.90 2.31
C ALA A 146 14.04 -6.34 1.32
N SER A 147 13.72 -6.32 0.02
CA SER A 147 14.60 -5.73 -1.00
C SER A 147 14.89 -4.26 -0.73
N SER A 148 13.89 -3.45 -0.39
CA SER A 148 14.09 -2.02 -0.11
C SER A 148 15.04 -1.76 1.05
N ILE A 149 15.03 -2.61 2.09
CA ILE A 149 16.02 -2.54 3.18
C ILE A 149 17.40 -2.97 2.69
N ILE A 150 17.50 -4.07 1.96
CA ILE A 150 18.79 -4.58 1.44
C ILE A 150 19.45 -3.52 0.56
N ASP A 151 18.69 -2.92 -0.36
CA ASP A 151 19.16 -1.86 -1.25
C ASP A 151 19.64 -0.63 -0.45
N ALA A 152 18.88 -0.24 0.58
CA ALA A 152 19.24 0.88 1.44
C ALA A 152 20.48 0.61 2.32
N VAL A 153 20.66 -0.61 2.83
CA VAL A 153 21.86 -0.99 3.61
C VAL A 153 23.09 -1.05 2.70
N THR A 154 22.95 -1.64 1.52
CA THR A 154 24.07 -1.85 0.59
C THR A 154 24.44 -0.61 -0.23
N ALA A 155 23.63 0.46 -0.15
CA ALA A 155 24.01 1.78 -0.65
C ALA A 155 25.27 2.33 0.04
N ASP A 156 25.56 1.91 1.27
CA ASP A 156 26.85 2.16 1.92
C ASP A 156 27.91 1.18 1.39
N THR A 157 28.83 1.67 0.55
CA THR A 157 29.88 0.87 -0.09
C THR A 157 30.88 0.23 0.90
N ARG A 158 30.83 0.58 2.19
CA ARG A 158 31.62 -0.08 3.24
C ARG A 158 31.05 -1.45 3.62
N ILE A 159 29.81 -1.74 3.23
CA ILE A 159 29.15 -3.02 3.48
C ILE A 159 29.35 -3.94 2.28
N ASP A 160 29.94 -5.10 2.53
CA ASP A 160 29.98 -6.19 1.55
C ASP A 160 28.56 -6.73 1.35
N ALA A 161 28.06 -6.70 0.11
CA ALA A 161 26.72 -7.17 -0.24
C ALA A 161 26.49 -8.66 0.13
N SER A 162 27.55 -9.48 0.19
CA SER A 162 27.44 -10.88 0.63
C SER A 162 27.04 -11.03 2.10
N ARG A 163 27.18 -9.97 2.91
CA ARG A 163 26.79 -9.93 4.32
C ARG A 163 25.33 -9.53 4.54
N VAL A 164 24.61 -9.19 3.48
CA VAL A 164 23.21 -8.77 3.56
C VAL A 164 22.39 -9.68 2.64
N SER A 165 21.41 -10.38 3.19
CA SER A 165 20.62 -11.34 2.41
C SER A 165 19.13 -11.27 2.77
N ALA A 166 18.28 -11.65 1.80
CA ALA A 166 16.87 -11.87 2.07
C ALA A 166 16.68 -13.14 2.91
N GLY A 167 15.76 -13.06 3.87
CA GLY A 167 15.25 -14.20 4.63
C GLY A 167 13.99 -14.78 4.01
N GLU A 168 13.42 -15.78 4.68
CA GLU A 168 12.09 -16.29 4.37
C GLU A 168 11.03 -15.25 4.73
N ILE A 169 9.81 -15.40 4.20
CA ILE A 169 8.66 -14.61 4.66
C ILE A 169 8.29 -15.13 6.04
N GLY A 170 8.38 -14.25 7.04
CA GLY A 170 8.04 -14.58 8.42
C GLY A 170 6.53 -14.66 8.65
N GLU A 171 6.16 -14.96 9.89
CA GLU A 171 4.77 -14.92 10.33
C GLU A 171 4.15 -13.52 10.12
N PRO A 172 2.85 -13.44 9.78
CA PRO A 172 2.18 -12.16 9.64
C PRO A 172 2.30 -11.29 10.88
N ALA A 173 2.72 -10.04 10.68
CA ALA A 173 2.83 -9.07 11.75
C ALA A 173 1.47 -8.44 12.09
N ARG A 174 1.33 -8.02 13.34
CA ARG A 174 0.25 -7.10 13.74
C ARG A 174 0.72 -5.67 13.51
N LEU A 175 -0.22 -4.78 13.19
CA LEU A 175 0.07 -3.36 13.12
C LEU A 175 0.51 -2.84 14.51
N ASN A 176 1.46 -1.91 14.52
CA ASN A 176 1.85 -1.17 15.71
C ASN A 176 0.78 -0.11 16.07
N GLU A 177 1.00 0.66 17.14
CA GLU A 177 0.07 1.72 17.58
C GLU A 177 -0.16 2.82 16.54
N ALA A 178 0.81 3.03 15.62
CA ALA A 178 0.71 3.98 14.52
C ALA A 178 0.02 3.39 13.28
N GLY A 179 -0.38 2.11 13.30
CA GLY A 179 -0.99 1.43 12.16
C GLY A 179 0.00 0.92 11.11
N TRP A 180 1.28 0.82 11.44
CA TRP A 180 2.35 0.40 10.52
C TRP A 180 2.73 -1.05 10.75
N VAL A 181 3.29 -1.69 9.71
CA VAL A 181 3.73 -3.08 9.72
C VAL A 181 5.19 -3.15 10.19
N PRO A 182 5.47 -3.67 11.40
CA PRO A 182 6.83 -3.81 11.89
C PRO A 182 7.55 -5.01 11.25
N LEU A 183 8.74 -4.78 10.70
CA LEU A 183 9.66 -5.80 10.22
C LEU A 183 10.83 -5.93 11.20
N LYS A 184 10.95 -7.11 11.81
CA LYS A 184 12.07 -7.42 12.70
C LYS A 184 13.26 -7.95 11.91
N LEU A 185 14.41 -7.31 12.10
CA LEU A 185 15.65 -7.70 11.44
C LEU A 185 16.34 -8.86 12.18
N GLU A 186 17.05 -9.70 11.42
CA GLU A 186 17.80 -10.84 11.94
C GLU A 186 19.29 -10.61 11.76
N VAL A 187 20.06 -10.77 12.84
CA VAL A 187 21.52 -10.61 12.82
C VAL A 187 22.16 -11.94 13.11
N GLU A 188 23.08 -12.37 12.24
CA GLU A 188 23.78 -13.64 12.34
C GLU A 188 25.30 -13.45 12.25
N ALA A 189 26.06 -14.50 12.54
CA ALA A 189 27.51 -14.48 12.34
C ALA A 189 27.83 -14.49 10.84
N SER A 190 28.73 -13.60 10.41
CA SER A 190 29.23 -13.54 9.04
C SER A 190 29.99 -14.83 8.72
N ARG A 191 29.58 -15.51 7.63
CA ARG A 191 30.40 -16.56 7.03
C ARG A 191 31.51 -15.88 6.24
N GLN A 192 32.60 -15.50 6.91
CA GLN A 192 33.79 -15.04 6.20
C GLN A 192 34.28 -16.17 5.29
N ALA A 193 34.46 -15.88 4.00
CA ALA A 193 35.16 -16.77 3.10
C ALA A 193 36.60 -16.92 3.62
N ASN A 194 36.94 -18.15 4.04
CA ASN A 194 38.28 -18.55 4.47
C ASN A 194 39.21 -18.66 3.26
#